data_AF-A0A7G6WSD1-F1
#
_entry.id   AF-A0A7G6WSD1-F1
#
_cell.length_a   1.000
_cell.length_b   1.000
_cell.length_c   1.000
_cell.angle_alpha   90.00
_cell.angle_beta   90.00
_cell.angle_gamma   90.00
#
_symmetry.space_group_name_H-M   'P 1'
#
loop_
_entity.id
_entity.type
_entity.pdbx_description
1 polymer ?
#
loop_
_entity_poly.entity_id
_entity_poly.type
_entity_poly.pdbx_seq_one_letter_code
_entity_poly.pdbx_strand_id
1 'polypeptide(L)'
;MLNDRGFCETQLGLMYQADAPWTIFLPEKEGNSEAEFNAMKQTVPTALTDPVAGMYSETNVRKGPQLTDDITQVTNDIIQGRKPVSAWAAAVKKWKSGGGDKIAEEFAQALEASR
;
A
#
# COMPACT_ATOMS: atom_id res chain seq x y z
N MET A 1 26.34 -10.71 4.04
CA MET A 1 26.38 -11.61 2.86
C MET A 1 24.96 -12.14 2.69
N LEU A 2 24.24 -11.65 1.68
CA LEU A 2 22.90 -12.17 1.33
C LEU A 2 23.10 -13.47 0.54
N ASN A 3 22.32 -14.51 0.81
CA ASN A 3 22.47 -15.81 0.15
C ASN A 3 21.94 -15.78 -1.30
N ASP A 4 22.30 -16.80 -2.09
CA ASP A 4 21.97 -16.96 -3.53
C ASP A 4 20.46 -16.95 -3.86
N ARG A 5 19.57 -16.90 -2.85
CA ARG A 5 18.11 -16.81 -3.03
C ARG A 5 17.54 -15.43 -2.64
N GLY A 6 18.41 -14.47 -2.32
CA GLY A 6 18.05 -13.15 -1.79
C GLY A 6 17.62 -12.11 -2.83
N PHE A 7 17.51 -12.49 -4.11
CA PHE A 7 16.98 -11.63 -5.17
C PHE A 7 15.47 -11.88 -5.32
N CYS A 8 14.65 -11.13 -4.59
CA CYS A 8 13.29 -10.82 -5.06
C CYS A 8 13.39 -9.62 -6.01
N GLU A 9 14.17 -9.75 -7.10
CA GLU A 9 14.70 -8.59 -7.83
C GLU A 9 13.89 -8.14 -9.05
N THR A 10 12.64 -8.57 -9.14
CA THR A 10 11.70 -7.88 -10.01
C THR A 10 10.57 -7.40 -9.14
N GLN A 11 10.65 -6.14 -8.74
CA GLN A 11 9.44 -5.42 -8.33
C GLN A 11 8.43 -5.62 -9.46
N LEU A 12 7.25 -6.13 -9.13
CA LEU A 12 6.21 -6.49 -10.09
C LEU A 12 5.78 -5.31 -10.99
N GLY A 13 6.18 -4.08 -10.68
CA GLY A 13 5.76 -2.86 -11.38
C GLY A 13 4.29 -2.50 -11.16
N LEU A 14 3.54 -3.31 -10.40
CA LEU A 14 2.08 -3.21 -10.26
C LEU A 14 1.60 -2.15 -9.24
N MET A 15 2.47 -1.22 -8.80
CA MET A 15 2.14 -0.29 -7.71
C MET A 15 1.09 0.76 -8.10
N TYR A 16 1.03 1.17 -9.37
CA TYR A 16 0.10 2.18 -9.87
C TYR A 16 -0.75 1.60 -11.00
N GLN A 17 -1.87 0.97 -10.64
CA GLN A 17 -2.81 0.42 -11.63
C GLN A 17 -3.86 1.45 -12.08
N ALA A 18 -4.06 2.53 -11.33
CA ALA A 18 -5.11 3.53 -11.55
C ALA A 18 -4.62 4.99 -11.55
N ASP A 19 -3.30 5.22 -11.58
CA ASP A 19 -2.69 6.57 -11.65
C ASP A 19 -1.93 6.74 -12.99
N ALA A 20 -1.55 7.97 -13.33
CA ALA A 20 -0.72 8.25 -14.50
C ALA A 20 0.55 7.37 -14.45
N PRO A 21 0.94 6.76 -15.58
CA PRO A 21 2.00 5.77 -15.57
C PRO A 21 3.29 6.38 -15.04
N TRP A 22 3.92 5.73 -14.06
CA TRP A 22 5.33 5.94 -13.78
C TRP A 22 6.11 5.64 -15.08
N THR A 23 7.32 6.17 -15.26
CA THR A 23 8.14 5.88 -16.44
C THR A 23 8.32 4.36 -16.61
N ILE A 24 7.45 3.76 -17.41
CA ILE A 24 7.39 2.33 -17.78
C ILE A 24 8.60 1.94 -18.65
N PHE A 25 9.37 2.94 -19.08
CA PHE A 25 10.54 2.81 -19.93
C PHE A 25 11.82 2.74 -19.09
N LEU A 26 12.36 1.54 -18.98
CA LEU A 26 13.70 1.30 -18.48
C LEU A 26 14.60 1.08 -19.72
N PRO A 27 15.47 2.03 -20.09
CA PRO A 27 16.29 1.91 -21.31
C PRO A 27 17.20 0.67 -21.32
N GLU A 28 17.55 0.16 -20.14
CA GLU A 28 18.38 -1.04 -19.97
C GLU A 28 17.56 -2.36 -20.04
N LYS A 29 16.23 -2.28 -20.15
CA LYS A 29 15.32 -3.44 -20.15
C LYS A 29 14.30 -3.32 -21.27
N GLU A 30 14.71 -3.76 -22.46
CA GLU A 30 13.87 -3.82 -23.65
C GLU A 30 12.57 -4.61 -23.38
N GLY A 31 11.45 -4.15 -23.93
CA GLY A 31 10.14 -4.79 -23.76
C GLY A 31 9.45 -4.55 -22.40
N ASN A 32 10.10 -3.91 -21.42
CA ASN A 32 9.48 -3.63 -20.11
C ASN A 32 8.20 -2.80 -20.24
N SER A 33 8.20 -1.83 -21.17
CA SER A 33 7.04 -0.97 -21.36
C SER A 33 5.81 -1.70 -21.91
N GLU A 34 6.04 -2.65 -22.82
CA GLU A 34 4.98 -3.48 -23.39
C GLU A 34 4.44 -4.48 -22.36
N ALA A 35 5.32 -5.08 -21.55
CA ALA A 35 4.94 -6.02 -20.50
C ALA A 35 4.04 -5.37 -19.44
N GLU A 36 4.41 -4.19 -18.95
CA GLU A 36 3.61 -3.43 -17.97
C GLU A 36 2.27 -2.97 -18.58
N PHE A 37 2.26 -2.49 -19.82
CA PHE A 37 1.02 -2.11 -20.51
C PHE A 37 0.05 -3.30 -20.66
N ASN A 38 0.56 -4.47 -21.04
CA ASN A 38 -0.24 -5.68 -21.16
C ASN A 38 -0.76 -6.17 -19.81
N ALA A 39 0.03 -6.04 -18.74
CA ALA A 39 -0.42 -6.34 -17.38
C ALA A 39 -1.57 -5.41 -16.95
N MET A 40 -1.43 -4.09 -17.15
CA MET A 40 -2.49 -3.12 -16.84
C MET A 40 -3.77 -3.40 -17.61
N LYS A 41 -3.69 -3.73 -18.91
CA LYS A 41 -4.86 -4.13 -19.71
C LYS A 41 -5.64 -5.29 -19.11
N GLN A 42 -4.96 -6.21 -18.44
CA GLN A 42 -5.57 -7.39 -17.83
C GLN A 42 -6.13 -7.08 -16.44
N THR A 43 -5.46 -6.25 -15.63
CA THR A 43 -5.84 -6.04 -14.22
C THR A 43 -6.83 -4.88 -14.02
N VAL A 44 -6.69 -3.79 -14.78
CA VAL A 44 -7.51 -2.57 -14.64
C VAL A 44 -9.01 -2.82 -14.78
N PRO A 45 -9.50 -3.64 -15.73
CA PRO A 45 -10.95 -3.88 -15.87
C PRO A 45 -11.61 -4.49 -14.62
N THR A 46 -10.83 -5.16 -13.76
CA THR A 46 -11.28 -5.78 -12.51
C THR A 46 -10.83 -5.04 -11.25
N ALA A 47 -10.16 -3.90 -11.41
CA ALA A 47 -9.68 -3.11 -10.29
C ALA A 47 -10.85 -2.49 -9.51
N LEU A 48 -10.73 -2.47 -8.18
CA LEU A 48 -11.67 -1.78 -7.32
C LEU A 48 -11.15 -0.36 -7.05
N THR A 49 -11.98 0.63 -7.34
CA THR A 49 -11.71 2.01 -6.94
C THR A 49 -11.78 2.14 -5.43
N ASP A 50 -10.81 2.81 -4.82
CA ASP A 50 -10.91 3.22 -3.42
C ASP A 50 -12.05 4.25 -3.29
N PRO A 51 -13.15 3.94 -2.57
CA PRO A 51 -14.33 4.80 -2.50
C PRO A 51 -14.05 6.11 -1.77
N VAL A 52 -12.94 6.22 -1.02
CA VAL A 52 -12.57 7.42 -0.28
C VAL A 52 -11.32 8.11 -0.83
N ALA A 53 -10.87 7.70 -2.02
CA ALA A 53 -9.80 8.38 -2.73
C ALA A 53 -10.13 9.86 -2.93
N GLY A 54 -9.21 10.74 -2.52
CA GLY A 54 -9.39 12.20 -2.60
C GLY A 54 -10.26 12.80 -1.50
N MET A 55 -10.83 12.00 -0.59
CA MET A 55 -11.58 12.51 0.55
C MET A 55 -10.65 13.00 1.67
N TYR A 56 -11.17 13.87 2.53
CA TYR A 56 -10.41 14.46 3.64
C TYR A 56 -10.68 13.75 4.96
N SER A 57 -9.61 13.46 5.70
CA SER A 57 -9.63 13.03 7.10
C SER A 57 -8.56 13.83 7.85
N GLU A 58 -8.96 14.63 8.84
CA GLU A 58 -8.04 15.44 9.64
C GLU A 58 -7.07 14.56 10.43
N THR A 59 -7.58 13.46 10.97
CA THR A 59 -6.75 12.50 11.70
C THR A 59 -5.75 11.82 10.77
N ASN A 60 -6.15 11.47 9.55
CA ASN A 60 -5.25 10.85 8.58
C ASN A 60 -4.14 11.80 8.16
N VAL A 61 -4.45 13.08 7.92
CA VAL A 61 -3.44 14.09 7.58
C VAL A 61 -2.42 14.26 8.71
N ARG A 62 -2.87 14.28 9.96
CA ARG A 62 -1.97 14.54 11.12
C ARG A 62 -1.21 13.32 11.60
N LYS A 63 -1.83 12.14 11.59
CA LYS A 63 -1.30 10.91 12.23
C LYS A 63 -1.09 9.76 11.26
N GLY A 64 -1.70 9.80 10.08
CA GLY A 64 -1.63 8.73 9.08
C GLY A 64 -0.20 8.28 8.78
N PRO A 65 0.75 9.18 8.48
CA PRO A 65 2.14 8.80 8.23
C PRO A 65 2.77 8.01 9.39
N GLN A 66 2.67 8.52 10.63
CA GLN A 66 3.21 7.84 11.81
C GLN A 66 2.54 6.47 12.06
N LEU A 67 1.22 6.40 11.90
CA LEU A 67 0.47 5.16 12.07
C LEU A 67 0.90 4.10 11.03
N THR A 68 1.12 4.53 9.78
CA THR A 68 1.63 3.70 8.69
C THR A 68 3.05 3.22 8.95
N ASP A 69 3.94 4.10 9.40
CA ASP A 69 5.33 3.73 9.71
C ASP A 69 5.39 2.70 10.86
N ASP A 70 4.63 2.94 11.93
CA ASP A 70 4.57 2.05 13.10
C ASP A 70 4.12 0.64 12.72
N ILE A 71 3.04 0.52 11.94
CA ILE A 71 2.51 -0.80 11.55
C ILE A 71 3.40 -1.47 10.50
N THR A 72 3.97 -0.71 9.57
CA THR A 72 4.92 -1.19 8.55
C THR A 72 6.19 -1.75 9.21
N GLN A 73 6.70 -1.09 10.25
CA GLN A 73 7.85 -1.59 10.99
C GLN A 73 7.57 -2.96 11.63
N VAL A 74 6.38 -3.15 12.21
CA VAL A 74 5.99 -4.47 12.77
C VAL A 74 5.88 -5.52 11.67
N THR A 75 5.27 -5.19 10.53
CA THR A 75 5.20 -6.08 9.36
C THR A 75 6.60 -6.51 8.91
N ASN A 76 7.52 -5.55 8.80
CA ASN A 76 8.90 -5.81 8.39
C ASN A 76 9.65 -6.68 9.41
N ASP A 77 9.45 -6.45 10.71
CA ASP A 77 10.03 -7.30 11.76
C ASP A 77 9.50 -8.73 11.70
N ILE A 78 8.23 -8.92 11.36
CA ILE A 78 7.62 -10.25 11.19
C ILE A 78 8.22 -10.94 9.97
N ILE A 79 8.25 -10.27 8.80
CA ILE A 79 8.79 -10.83 7.55
C ILE A 79 10.26 -11.22 7.72
N GLN A 80 11.03 -10.42 8.45
CA GLN A 80 12.46 -10.66 8.69
C GLN A 80 12.72 -11.65 9.85
N GLY A 81 11.67 -12.20 10.48
CA GLY A 81 11.79 -13.16 11.56
C GLY A 81 12.25 -12.58 12.91
N ARG A 82 12.30 -11.25 13.05
CA ARG A 82 12.61 -10.57 14.32
C ARG A 82 11.46 -10.61 15.32
N LYS A 83 10.23 -10.78 14.85
CA LYS A 83 9.02 -10.93 15.67
C LYS A 83 8.16 -12.09 15.16
N PRO A 84 7.43 -12.79 16.05
CA PRO A 84 6.45 -13.78 15.62
C PRO A 84 5.24 -13.10 14.95
N VAL A 85 4.56 -13.82 14.05
CA VAL A 85 3.32 -13.35 13.39
C VAL A 85 2.24 -12.93 14.40
N SER A 86 2.22 -13.55 15.59
CA SER A 86 1.31 -13.18 16.69
C SER A 86 1.47 -11.73 17.17
N ALA A 87 2.59 -11.06 16.89
CA ALA A 87 2.78 -9.63 17.18
C ALA A 87 1.85 -8.72 16.36
N TRP A 88 1.32 -9.19 15.22
CA TRP A 88 0.44 -8.42 14.34
C TRP A 88 -0.82 -7.95 15.04
N ALA A 89 -1.48 -8.82 15.82
CA ALA A 89 -2.74 -8.49 16.48
C ALA A 89 -2.59 -7.30 17.45
N ALA A 90 -1.48 -7.25 18.19
CA ALA A 90 -1.18 -6.14 19.10
C ALA A 90 -0.89 -4.84 18.33
N ALA A 91 -0.18 -4.93 17.19
CA ALA A 91 0.10 -3.77 16.33
C ALA A 91 -1.18 -3.19 15.72
N VAL A 92 -2.08 -4.04 15.22
CA VAL A 92 -3.40 -3.61 14.72
C VAL A 92 -4.20 -2.92 15.83
N LYS A 93 -4.23 -3.50 17.04
CA LYS A 93 -4.92 -2.87 18.18
C LYS A 93 -4.34 -1.48 18.50
N LYS A 94 -3.01 -1.36 18.51
CA LYS A 94 -2.32 -0.08 18.71
C LYS A 94 -2.71 0.91 17.61
N TRP A 95 -2.64 0.53 16.33
CA TRP A 95 -2.99 1.35 15.19
C TRP A 95 -4.43 1.89 15.29
N LYS A 96 -5.40 1.00 15.55
CA LYS A 96 -6.82 1.36 15.73
C LYS A 96 -6.98 2.41 16.82
N SER A 97 -6.44 2.15 18.01
CA SER A 97 -6.53 3.07 19.15
C SER A 97 -5.72 4.37 18.98
N GLY A 98 -4.67 4.36 18.13
CA GLY A 98 -3.80 5.52 17.89
C GLY A 98 -4.41 6.58 16.98
N GLY A 99 -5.48 6.24 16.27
CA GLY A 99 -6.18 7.14 15.35
C GLY A 99 -6.83 6.41 14.17
N GLY A 100 -6.49 5.13 13.94
CA GLY A 100 -7.04 4.36 12.82
C GLY A 100 -8.56 4.24 12.83
N ASP A 101 -9.18 4.03 14.00
CA ASP A 101 -10.65 3.98 14.09
C ASP A 101 -11.28 5.34 13.76
N LYS A 102 -10.63 6.44 14.19
CA LYS A 102 -11.12 7.80 13.90
C LYS A 102 -10.97 8.16 12.42
N ILE A 103 -9.89 7.74 11.78
CA ILE A 103 -9.69 7.87 10.33
C ILE A 103 -10.81 7.16 9.57
N ALA A 104 -11.13 5.92 9.96
CA ALA A 104 -12.21 5.16 9.33
C ALA A 104 -13.58 5.86 9.49
N GLU A 105 -13.86 6.42 10.68
CA GLU A 105 -15.07 7.19 10.94
C GLU A 105 -15.15 8.47 10.09
N GLU A 106 -14.07 9.24 10.01
CA GLU A 106 -13.99 10.48 9.23
C GLU A 106 -14.19 10.21 7.73
N PHE A 107 -13.58 9.16 7.20
CA PHE A 107 -13.77 8.75 5.81
C PHE A 107 -15.18 8.23 5.53
N ALA A 108 -15.79 7.48 6.46
CA ALA A 108 -17.18 7.06 6.32
C ALA A 108 -18.13 8.27 6.26
N GLN A 109 -17.91 9.27 7.12
CA GLN A 109 -18.69 10.51 7.12
C GLN A 109 -18.50 11.32 5.82
N ALA A 110 -17.25 11.45 5.34
CA ALA A 110 -16.97 12.12 4.08
C ALA A 110 -17.64 11.40 2.89
N LEU A 111 -17.62 10.07 2.88
CA LEU A 111 -18.26 9.26 1.85
C LEU A 111 -19.79 9.43 1.87
N GLU A 112 -20.41 9.40 3.05
CA GLU A 112 -21.85 9.64 3.20
C GLU A 112 -22.25 11.05 2.74
N ALA A 113 -21.48 12.08 3.08
CA ALA A 113 -21.75 13.46 2.68
C ALA A 113 -21.57 13.72 1.17
N SER A 114 -20.83 12.85 0.48
CA SER A 114 -20.57 12.96 -0.97
C SER A 114 -21.62 12.30 -1.87
N ARG A 115 -22.59 11.57 -1.28
CA ARG A 115 -23.68 10.88 -1.99
C ARG A 115 -24.95 11.73 -2.04
#